data_AF-A0A5B2VSE7-F1
#
_entry.id   AF-A0A5B2VSE7-F1
#
_cell.length_a   1.000
_cell.length_b   1.000
_cell.length_c   1.000
_cell.angle_alpha   90.00
_cell.angle_beta   90.00
_cell.angle_gamma   90.00
#
_symmetry.space_group_name_H-M   'P 1'
#
loop_
_entity.id
_entity.type
_entity.pdbx_description
1 polymer ?
#
loop_
_entity_poly.entity_id
_entity_poly.type
_entity_poly.pdbx_seq_one_letter_code
_entity_poly.pdbx_strand_id
1 'polypeptide(L)' 'MATESRELYASPNGDRWYLARQLTSHQVYVLHVPNAASGGGRAHIEVAAFLARSGHTPEQQALLRLIGILVEGRNEAD' A
#
# COMPACT_ATOMS: atom_id res chain seq x y z
N MET A 1 16.20 4.75 -9.46
CA MET A 1 15.08 4.31 -10.33
C MET A 1 13.83 5.06 -9.89
N ALA A 2 13.03 5.56 -10.82
CA ALA A 2 11.84 6.34 -10.48
C ALA A 2 10.72 5.43 -9.97
N THR A 3 10.02 5.88 -8.93
CA THR A 3 8.91 5.16 -8.29
C THR A 3 7.78 6.15 -8.07
N GLU A 4 6.56 5.75 -8.40
CA GLU A 4 5.34 6.45 -8.00
C GLU A 4 4.74 5.73 -6.80
N SER A 5 4.16 6.47 -5.88
CA SER A 5 3.52 5.89 -4.70
C SER A 5 2.29 6.67 -4.28
N ARG A 6 1.27 5.94 -3.81
CA ARG A 6 0.07 6.49 -3.18
C ARG A 6 0.01 6.03 -1.74
N GLU A 7 -0.20 6.97 -0.81
CA GLU A 7 -0.38 6.63 0.61
C GLU A 7 -1.70 5.85 0.79
N LEU A 8 -1.62 4.75 1.54
CA LEU A 8 -2.75 3.88 1.88
C LEU A 8 -3.26 4.19 3.28
N TYR A 9 -2.34 4.27 4.23
CA TYR A 9 -2.65 4.37 5.65
C TYR A 9 -1.48 4.97 6.43
N ALA A 10 -1.80 5.85 7.36
CA ALA A 10 -0.88 6.34 8.37
C ALA A 10 -1.42 5.89 9.75
N SER A 11 -0.63 5.08 10.44
CA SER A 11 -0.97 4.63 11.78
C SER A 11 -0.81 5.76 12.80
N PRO A 12 -1.54 5.72 13.95
CA PRO A 12 -1.35 6.68 15.04
C PRO A 12 0.08 6.74 15.59
N ASN A 13 0.81 5.63 15.50
CA ASN A 13 2.18 5.53 15.97
C ASN A 13 3.20 6.05 14.94
N GLY A 14 2.74 6.61 13.81
CA GLY A 14 3.59 7.27 12.82
C GLY A 14 4.13 6.38 11.71
N ASP A 15 3.81 5.08 11.71
CA ASP A 15 4.11 4.22 10.56
C ASP A 15 3.22 4.59 9.38
N ARG A 16 3.81 4.65 8.19
CA ARG A 16 3.12 4.96 6.95
C ARG A 16 3.23 3.81 5.96
N TRP A 17 2.14 3.59 5.23
CA TRP A 17 1.99 2.52 4.27
C TRP A 17 1.61 3.10 2.92
N TYR A 18 2.27 2.62 1.87
CA TYR A 18 2.06 3.09 0.50
C TYR A 18 1.88 1.92 -0.46
N LEU A 19 1.07 2.11 -1.49
CA LEU A 19 1.12 1.30 -2.70
C LEU A 19 2.11 1.99 -3.65
N ALA A 20 3.17 1.29 -4.01
CA ALA A 20 4.24 1.82 -4.86
C ALA A 20 4.35 1.03 -6.16
N ARG A 21 4.69 1.73 -7.23
CA ARG A 21 4.95 1.17 -8.56
C ARG A 21 6.34 1.62 -9.03
N GLN A 22 7.20 0.65 -9.30
CA GLN A 22 8.47 0.92 -9.97
C GLN A 22 8.23 1.17 -11.45
N LEU A 23 8.69 2.32 -11.97
CA LEU A 23 8.34 2.74 -13.33
C LEU A 23 9.03 1.91 -14.43
N THR A 24 10.17 1.30 -14.12
CA THR A 24 10.97 0.56 -15.11
C THR A 24 10.51 -0.89 -15.27
N SER A 25 10.26 -1.58 -14.16
CA SER A 25 9.81 -2.98 -14.15
C SER A 25 8.29 -3.13 -14.11
N HIS A 26 7.57 -2.03 -13.87
CA HIS A 26 6.13 -2.03 -13.55
C HIS A 26 5.76 -2.87 -12.33
N GLN A 27 6.74 -3.27 -11.51
CA GLN A 27 6.50 -4.04 -10.29
C GLN A 27 5.74 -3.17 -9.29
N VAL A 28 4.68 -3.73 -8.74
CA VAL A 28 3.83 -3.10 -7.73
C VAL A 28 4.04 -3.79 -6.40
N TYR A 29 4.30 -3.03 -5.35
CA TYR A 29 4.55 -3.52 -4.00
C TYR A 29 3.98 -2.58 -2.95
N VAL A 30 3.81 -3.08 -1.73
CA VAL A 30 3.50 -2.28 -0.55
C VAL A 30 4.81 -1.81 0.08
N LEU A 31 4.94 -0.51 0.30
CA LEU A 31 6.06 0.09 1.01
C LEU A 31 5.62 0.43 2.44
N HIS A 32 6.30 -0.15 3.42
CA HIS A 32 6.21 0.25 4.83
C HIS A 32 7.33 1.21 5.16
N VAL A 33 6.97 2.37 5.70
CA VAL A 33 7.89 3.37 6.24
C VAL A 33 7.62 3.47 7.74
N PRO A 34 8.46 2.86 8.59
CA PRO A 34 8.27 2.94 10.03
C PRO A 34 8.46 4.38 10.52
N ASN A 35 7.89 4.69 11.68
CA ASN A 35 8.17 5.96 12.35
C ASN A 35 9.67 6.12 12.67
N ALA A 36 10.12 7.36 12.84
CA ALA A 36 11.54 7.67 13.09
C ALA A 36 12.08 7.08 14.41
N ALA A 37 11.21 6.84 15.40
CA ALA A 37 11.59 6.31 16.71
C ALA A 37 11.83 4.79 16.70
N SER A 38 11.23 4.05 15.77
CA SER A 38 11.35 2.60 15.66
C SER A 38 12.73 2.14 15.16
N GLY A 39 13.56 3.04 14.64
CA GLY A 39 14.89 2.72 14.10
C GLY A 39 14.87 1.74 12.91
N GLY A 40 13.68 1.38 12.42
CA GLY A 40 13.47 0.39 11.37
C GLY A 40 13.74 0.93 9.98
N GLY A 41 14.21 0.06 9.09
CA GLY A 41 14.34 0.37 7.67
C GLY A 41 12.99 0.32 6.95
N ARG A 42 12.93 0.97 5.79
CA ARG A 42 11.82 0.80 4.85
C ARG A 42 11.74 -0.66 4.40
N ALA A 43 10.53 -1.21 4.34
CA ALA A 43 10.31 -2.57 3.86
C ALA A 43 9.47 -2.57 2.56
N HIS A 44 9.98 -3.27 1.55
CA HIS A 44 9.25 -3.57 0.31
C HIS A 44 8.58 -4.93 0.46
N ILE A 45 7.26 -4.98 0.29
CA ILE A 45 6.45 -6.17 0.52
C ILE A 45 5.62 -6.43 -0.73
N GLU A 46 5.72 -7.63 -1.28
CA GLU A 46 4.88 -8.05 -2.39
C GLU A 46 3.40 -7.94 -2.03
N VAL A 47 2.57 -7.43 -2.96
CA VAL A 47 1.13 -7.22 -2.71
C VAL A 47 0.44 -8.52 -2.29
N ALA A 48 0.75 -9.63 -2.98
CA ALA A 48 0.19 -10.94 -2.64
C ALA A 48 0.60 -11.39 -1.24
N ALA A 49 1.88 -11.24 -0.89
CA ALA A 49 2.38 -11.60 0.44
C ALA A 49 1.77 -10.72 1.54
N PHE A 50 1.57 -9.43 1.26
CA PHE A 50 0.93 -8.49 2.18
C PHE A 50 -0.53 -8.87 2.45
N LEU A 51 -1.30 -9.21 1.41
CA LEU A 51 -2.71 -9.62 1.54
C LEU A 51 -2.88 -11.02 2.16
N ALA A 52 -1.90 -11.91 1.98
CA ALA A 52 -1.94 -13.26 2.56
C ALA A 52 -1.72 -13.30 4.08
N ARG A 53 -1.23 -12.21 4.69
CA ARG A 53 -1.02 -12.15 6.15
C ARG A 53 -2.36 -12.22 6.88
N SER A 54 -2.43 -13.07 7.91
CA SER A 54 -3.57 -13.13 8.82
C SER A 54 -3.69 -11.82 9.62
N GLY A 55 -4.91 -11.40 9.96
CA GLY A 55 -5.16 -10.30 10.90
C GLY A 55 -6.07 -9.18 10.39
N HIS A 56 -6.34 -9.10 9.09
CA HIS A 56 -7.26 -8.10 8.50
C HIS A 56 -6.99 -6.68 8.99
N THR A 57 -5.70 -6.32 8.98
CA THR A 57 -5.18 -5.09 9.57
C THR A 57 -5.71 -3.84 8.87
N PRO A 58 -5.71 -2.66 9.54
CA PRO A 58 -6.17 -1.41 8.92
C PRO A 58 -5.48 -1.09 7.59
N GLU A 59 -4.18 -1.37 7.47
CA GLU A 59 -3.41 -1.17 6.25
C GLU A 59 -3.83 -2.12 5.12
N GLN A 60 -4.17 -3.38 5.43
CA GLN A 60 -4.74 -4.32 4.45
C GLN A 60 -6.11 -3.87 3.98
N GLN A 61 -6.97 -3.43 4.91
CA GLN A 61 -8.29 -2.92 4.57
C GLN A 61 -8.21 -1.64 3.72
N ALA A 62 -7.23 -0.77 3.97
CA ALA A 62 -7.02 0.43 3.17
C ALA A 62 -6.63 0.09 1.73
N LEU A 63 -5.76 -0.91 1.52
CA LEU A 63 -5.44 -1.41 0.19
C LEU A 63 -6.67 -2.02 -0.52
N LEU A 64 -7.45 -2.85 0.18
CA LEU A 64 -8.68 -3.43 -0.38
C LEU A 64 -9.70 -2.35 -0.75
N ARG A 65 -9.87 -1.30 0.07
CA ARG A 65 -10.70 -0.14 -0.29
C ARG A 65 -10.20 0.57 -1.53
N LEU A 66 -8.89 0.79 -1.65
CA LEU A 66 -8.31 1.39 -2.85
C LEU A 66 -8.61 0.56 -4.11
N ILE A 67 -8.54 -0.77 -4.01
CA ILE A 67 -8.91 -1.69 -5.10
C ILE A 67 -10.41 -1.61 -5.38
N GLY A 68 -11.25 -1.53 -4.35
CA GLY A 68 -12.71 -1.38 -4.48
C GLY A 68 -13.13 -0.13 -5.27
N ILE A 69 -12.43 1.00 -5.08
CA ILE A 69 -12.68 2.24 -5.84
C ILE A 69 -12.52 2.02 -7.36
N LEU A 70 -11.64 1.12 -7.78
CA LEU A 70 -11.46 0.80 -9.22
C LEU A 70 -12.69 0.12 -9.81
N VAL A 71 -13.54 -0.49 -8.99
CA VAL A 71 -14.81 -1.10 -9.40
C VAL A 71 -15.90 -0.03 -9.49
N GLU A 72 -15.95 0.89 -8.52
CA GLU A 72 -16.95 1.95 -8.44
C GLU A 72 -16.83 2.96 -9.61
N GLY A 73 -15.61 3.25 -10.05
CA GLY A 73 -15.32 4.21 -11.14
C GLY A 73 -15.62 3.72 -12.57
N ARG A 74 -16.38 2.62 -12.76
CA ARG A 74 -16.70 2.07 -14.08
C ARG A 74 -18.19 2.04 -14.44
N ASN A 75 -19.06 2.58 -13.59
CA ASN A 75 -20.53 2.45 -13.76
C ASN A 75 -21.29 3.79 -13.88
N GLU A 76 -20.64 4.89 -14.24
CA GLU A 76 -21.31 6.16 -14.61
C GLU A 76 -21.18 6.49 -16.11
N ALA A 77 -21.21 5.45 -16.96
CA ALA A 77 -21.38 5.59 -18.40
C ALA A 77 -21.89 4.28 -19.01
N ASP A 78 -23.17 3.94 -18.76
CA ASP A 78 -24.02 3.20 -19.69
C ASP A 78 -25.45 3.79 -19.61
#